data_AF-A0A974H9N7-F1
#
_entry.id   AF-A0A974H9N7-F1
#
_cell.length_a   1.000
_cell.length_b   1.000
_cell.length_c   1.000
_cell.angle_alpha   90.00
_cell.angle_beta   90.00
_cell.angle_gamma   90.00
#
_symmetry.space_group_name_H-M   'P 1'
#
loop_
_entity.id
_entity.type
_entity.pdbx_description
1 polymer ?
#
loop_
_entity_poly.entity_id
_entity_poly.type
_entity_poly.pdbx_seq_one_letter_code
_entity_poly.pdbx_strand_id
1 'polypeptide(L)'
;MGRMGRGAEHHQLRSQEMGPFGGAGLYSRLTRNEVERELSKHKELLKRKDGHIRELENYIDDLLVRVMEETPSILRVPYIPSKKAGKLARR
;
A
#
# COMPACT_ATOMS: atom_id res chain seq x y z
N MET A 1 37.15 -2.65 -23.48
CA MET A 1 35.94 -2.44 -24.32
C MET A 1 34.85 -3.36 -23.76
N GLY A 2 33.89 -2.95 -22.92
CA GLY A 2 33.16 -1.70 -22.88
C GLY A 2 31.81 -1.83 -23.60
N ARG A 3 30.90 -2.70 -23.11
CA ARG A 3 29.47 -2.69 -23.48
C ARG A 3 28.61 -2.87 -22.23
N MET A 4 28.53 -1.79 -21.47
CA MET A 4 27.38 -1.50 -20.62
C MET A 4 26.28 -0.92 -21.51
N GLY A 5 25.01 -1.23 -21.21
CA GLY A 5 23.87 -0.48 -21.71
C GLY A 5 22.81 -1.34 -22.38
N ARG A 6 21.85 -1.80 -21.58
CA ARG A 6 20.41 -1.78 -21.87
C ARG A 6 19.66 -2.15 -20.59
N GLY A 7 19.62 -1.20 -19.66
CA GLY A 7 18.48 -1.07 -18.77
C GLY A 7 17.33 -0.42 -19.53
N ALA A 8 16.14 -0.52 -18.94
CA ALA A 8 14.86 0.05 -19.38
C ALA A 8 13.96 -0.86 -20.23
N GLU A 9 13.51 -1.98 -19.64
CA GLU A 9 12.19 -2.55 -19.95
C GLU A 9 11.50 -2.96 -18.64
N HIS A 10 11.11 -1.96 -17.85
CA HIS A 10 10.26 -2.14 -16.67
C HIS A 10 9.26 -0.98 -16.56
N HIS A 11 8.64 -0.62 -17.67
CA HIS A 11 7.63 0.44 -17.73
C HIS A 11 6.49 0.14 -18.71
N GLN A 12 5.90 -1.04 -18.55
CA GLN A 12 4.59 -1.41 -19.10
C GLN A 12 4.20 -2.63 -18.25
N LEU A 13 3.33 -2.55 -17.25
CA LEU A 13 1.99 -2.01 -17.25
C LEU A 13 1.65 -1.59 -15.83
N ARG A 14 1.73 -0.30 -15.49
CA ARG A 14 0.82 0.25 -14.48
C ARG A 14 -0.32 0.85 -15.26
N SER A 15 -1.15 -0.03 -15.82
CA SER A 15 -2.41 0.34 -16.45
C SER A 15 -3.24 1.06 -15.40
N GLN A 16 -3.16 2.38 -15.45
CA GLN A 16 -4.24 3.29 -15.14
C GLN A 16 -5.09 2.81 -13.96
N GLU A 17 -4.56 2.97 -12.75
CA GLU A 17 -5.44 3.28 -11.63
C GLU A 17 -6.01 4.68 -11.93
N MET A 18 -6.97 4.72 -12.86
CA MET A 18 -7.94 5.80 -12.90
C MET A 18 -8.58 5.73 -11.52
N GLY A 19 -8.09 6.59 -10.63
CA GLY A 19 -8.73 6.81 -9.35
C GLY A 19 -10.23 7.10 -9.58
N PRO A 20 -11.05 7.11 -8.53
CA PRO A 20 -12.50 7.29 -8.64
C PRO A 20 -12.94 8.57 -9.37
N PHE A 21 -12.00 9.42 -9.76
CA PHE A 21 -12.13 10.67 -10.51
C PHE A 21 -11.66 10.58 -11.96
N GLY A 22 -11.72 9.39 -12.59
CA GLY A 22 -11.36 9.17 -14.00
C GLY A 22 -12.19 9.98 -15.00
N GLY A 23 -11.95 11.29 -15.06
CA GLY A 23 -12.49 12.25 -16.02
C GLY A 23 -13.73 13.01 -15.55
N ALA A 24 -13.69 14.34 -15.61
CA ALA A 24 -14.87 15.21 -15.53
C ALA A 24 -16.00 14.78 -16.51
N GLY A 25 -15.66 14.04 -17.56
CA GLY A 25 -16.60 13.42 -18.49
C GLY A 25 -17.53 12.37 -17.88
N LEU A 26 -17.13 11.65 -16.81
CA LEU A 26 -18.03 10.67 -16.17
C LEU A 26 -19.15 11.36 -15.39
N TYR A 27 -18.84 12.47 -14.71
CA TYR A 27 -19.82 13.26 -13.98
C TYR A 27 -20.70 14.11 -14.90
N SER A 28 -20.28 14.36 -16.14
CA SER A 28 -21.06 15.15 -17.12
C SER A 28 -22.40 14.51 -17.50
N ARG A 29 -22.53 13.19 -17.33
CA ARG A 29 -23.76 12.42 -17.59
C ARG A 29 -24.68 12.32 -16.37
N LEU A 30 -24.25 12.82 -15.22
CA LEU A 30 -25.00 12.75 -13.97
C LEU A 30 -25.73 14.06 -13.70
N THR A 31 -26.92 13.95 -13.12
CA THR A 31 -27.62 15.08 -12.51
C THR A 31 -26.88 15.58 -11.27
N ARG A 32 -27.11 16.84 -10.88
CA ARG A 32 -26.53 17.42 -9.65
C ARG A 32 -26.75 16.52 -8.43
N ASN A 33 -27.97 16.02 -8.25
CA ASN A 33 -28.34 15.16 -7.13
C ASN A 33 -27.58 13.83 -7.14
N GLU A 34 -27.26 13.28 -8.32
CA GLU A 34 -26.45 12.06 -8.44
C GLU A 34 -25.00 12.30 -8.05
N VAL A 35 -24.43 13.44 -8.48
CA VAL A 35 -23.07 13.84 -8.07
C VAL A 35 -23.00 14.03 -6.56
N GLU A 36 -23.98 14.68 -5.94
CA GLU A 36 -24.04 14.90 -4.48
C GLU A 36 -24.14 13.56 -3.71
N ARG A 37 -24.91 12.59 -4.21
CA ARG A 37 -25.00 11.25 -3.61
C ARG A 37 -23.68 10.49 -3.71
N GLU A 38 -23.05 10.48 -4.88
CA GLU A 38 -21.76 9.79 -5.08
C GLU A 38 -20.65 10.44 -4.24
N LEU A 39 -20.61 11.77 -4.18
CA LEU A 39 -19.67 12.49 -3.32
C LEU A 39 -19.84 12.10 -1.83
N SER A 40 -21.09 11.98 -1.36
CA SER A 40 -21.37 11.56 0.01
C SER A 40 -20.89 10.13 0.28
N LYS A 41 -21.12 9.19 -0.64
CA LYS A 41 -20.59 7.82 -0.54
C LYS A 41 -19.06 7.80 -0.46
N HIS A 42 -18.39 8.58 -1.31
CA HIS A 42 -16.93 8.67 -1.31
C HIS A 42 -16.38 9.27 -0.02
N LYS A 43 -17.03 10.29 0.55
CA LYS A 43 -16.65 10.86 1.86
C LYS A 43 -16.71 9.81 2.97
N GLU A 44 -17.78 9.02 3.02
CA GLU A 44 -17.91 7.94 4.00
C GLU A 44 -16.86 6.83 3.78
N LEU A 45 -16.58 6.49 2.52
CA LEU A 45 -15.53 5.53 2.19
C LEU A 45 -14.15 6.02 2.65
N LEU A 46 -13.83 7.29 2.41
CA LEU A 46 -12.57 7.89 2.87
C LEU A 46 -12.47 7.85 4.39
N LYS A 47 -13.52 8.23 5.11
CA LYS A 47 -13.55 8.14 6.58
C LYS A 47 -13.30 6.72 7.10
N ARG A 48 -13.88 5.70 6.44
CA ARG A 48 -13.63 4.29 6.79
C ARG A 48 -12.18 3.88 6.50
N LYS A 49 -11.63 4.31 5.36
CA LYS A 49 -10.23 4.04 5.01
C LYS A 49 -9.26 4.71 5.98
N ASP A 50 -9.51 5.96 6.37
CA ASP A 50 -8.69 6.67 7.35
C ASP A 50 -8.74 6.00 8.72
N GLY A 51 -9.92 5.52 9.13
CA GLY A 51 -10.06 4.72 10.35
C GLY A 51 -9.23 3.44 10.29
N HIS A 52 -9.33 2.71 9.17
CA HIS A 52 -8.59 1.48 8.98
C HIS A 52 -7.06 1.70 8.91
N ILE A 53 -6.61 2.81 8.30
CA ILE A 53 -5.20 3.19 8.30
C ILE A 53 -4.69 3.35 9.74
N ARG A 54 -5.43 4.07 10.59
CA ARG A 54 -5.05 4.25 12.00
C ARG A 54 -5.03 2.94 12.78
N GLU A 55 -5.97 2.03 12.51
CA GLU A 55 -5.97 0.69 13.11
C GLU A 55 -4.72 -0.10 12.72
N LEU A 56 -4.32 -0.03 11.45
CA LEU A 56 -3.09 -0.67 10.96
C LEU A 56 -1.84 -0.01 11.53
N GLU A 57 -1.80 1.32 11.66
CA GLU A 57 -0.71 2.05 12.30
C GLU A 57 -0.55 1.64 13.76
N ASN A 58 -1.64 1.61 14.52
CA ASN A 58 -1.62 1.14 15.92
C ASN A 58 -1.15 -0.32 16.01
N TYR A 59 -1.60 -1.18 15.10
CA TYR A 59 -1.16 -2.58 15.06
C TYR A 59 0.34 -2.70 14.76
N ILE A 60 0.86 -1.87 13.85
CA ILE A 60 2.29 -1.79 13.56
C ILE A 60 3.05 -1.37 14.82
N ASP A 61 2.61 -0.31 15.50
CA ASP A 61 3.26 0.20 16.71
C ASP A 61 3.29 -0.86 17.83
N ASP A 62 2.15 -1.51 18.12
CA ASP A 62 2.05 -2.57 19.13
C ASP A 62 2.92 -3.80 18.81
N LEU A 63 3.05 -4.13 17.52
CA LEU A 63 3.92 -5.22 17.07
C LEU A 63 5.40 -4.82 17.17
N LEU A 64 5.73 -3.59 16.80
CA LEU A 64 7.11 -3.09 16.81
C LEU A 64 7.67 -3.05 18.22
N VAL A 65 6.88 -2.70 19.24
CA VAL A 65 7.32 -2.76 20.65
C VAL A 65 7.82 -4.16 21.00
N ARG A 66 7.01 -5.20 20.75
CA ARG A 66 7.39 -6.60 21.03
C ARG A 66 8.61 -7.04 20.23
N VAL A 67 8.69 -6.65 18.96
CA VAL A 67 9.84 -6.96 18.11
C VAL A 67 11.11 -6.32 18.64
N MET A 68 11.05 -5.06 19.07
CA MET A 68 12.20 -4.33 19.59
C MET A 68 12.72 -4.92 20.91
N GLU A 69 11.82 -5.47 21.74
CA GLU A 69 12.17 -6.13 23.00
C GLU A 69 12.72 -7.56 22.79
N GLU A 70 12.08 -8.36 21.93
CA GLU A 70 12.39 -9.80 21.81
C GLU A 70 13.42 -10.11 20.72
N THR A 71 13.27 -9.52 19.52
CA THR A 71 14.09 -9.86 18.34
C THR A 71 14.39 -8.64 17.45
N PRO A 72 15.09 -7.62 17.98
CA PRO A 72 15.30 -6.35 17.27
C PRO A 72 16.06 -6.49 15.94
N SER A 73 16.80 -7.60 15.74
CA SER A 73 17.55 -7.87 14.51
C SER A 73 16.70 -7.94 13.24
N ILE A 74 15.39 -8.23 13.34
CA ILE A 74 14.51 -8.29 12.17
C ILE A 74 14.21 -6.90 11.57
N LEU A 75 14.43 -5.83 12.35
CA LEU A 75 14.29 -4.44 11.90
C LEU A 75 15.55 -3.89 11.24
N ARG A 76 16.64 -4.69 11.13
CA ARG A 76 17.90 -4.24 10.50
C ARG A 76 17.70 -4.01 9.00
N VAL A 77 18.28 -2.91 8.49
CA VAL A 77 18.36 -2.61 7.06
C VAL A 77 19.85 -2.54 6.66
N PRO A 78 20.37 -3.41 5.77
CA PRO A 78 19.65 -4.50 5.11
C PRO A 78 19.27 -5.63 6.08
N TYR A 79 18.15 -6.29 5.81
CA TYR A 79 17.73 -7.46 6.58
C TYR A 79 18.75 -8.58 6.41
N ILE A 80 19.25 -9.09 7.53
CA ILE A 80 20.18 -10.20 7.55
C ILE A 80 19.61 -11.21 8.54
N PRO A 81 19.12 -12.37 8.06
CA PRO A 81 18.48 -13.36 8.91
C PRO A 81 19.46 -13.93 9.93
N SER A 82 19.02 -14.03 11.19
CA SER A 82 19.77 -14.71 12.24
C SER A 82 19.72 -16.23 12.06
N LYS A 83 20.82 -16.93 12.32
CA LYS A 83 20.92 -18.41 12.21
C LYS A 83 19.92 -19.16 13.11
N LYS A 84 19.28 -18.48 14.07
CA LYS A 84 18.26 -19.01 14.98
C LYS A 84 16.82 -18.82 14.47
N ALA A 85 16.58 -18.01 13.44
CA ALA A 85 15.26 -17.89 12.83
C ALA A 85 14.94 -19.22 12.12
N GLY A 86 13.91 -19.91 12.61
CA GLY A 86 13.71 -21.34 12.44
C GLY A 86 13.86 -21.84 11.01
N LYS A 87 14.48 -23.03 10.90
CA LYS A 87 14.30 -23.92 9.77
C LYS A 87 12.79 -24.17 9.62
N LEU A 88 12.13 -23.40 8.75
CA LEU A 88 10.80 -23.74 8.27
C LEU A 88 10.97 -24.97 7.39
N ALA A 89 10.91 -26.15 8.00
CA ALA A 89 10.85 -27.41 7.29
C ALA A 89 9.60 -27.37 6.43
N ARG A 90 9.78 -27.23 5.11
CA ARG A 90 8.71 -27.43 4.14
C ARG A 90 8.27 -28.88 4.29
N ARG A 91 7.06 -29.11 4.78
CA ARG A 91 6.34 -30.38 4.68
C ARG A 91 5.39 -30.29 3.49
#